data_AF-A0A968ZK10-F1
#
_entry.id   AF-A0A968ZK10-F1
#
_cell.length_a   1.000
_cell.length_b   1.000
_cell.length_c   1.000
_cell.angle_alpha   90.00
_cell.angle_beta   90.00
_cell.angle_gamma   90.00
#
_symmetry.space_group_name_H-M   'P 1'
#
loop_
_entity.id
_entity.type
_entity.pdbx_description
1 polymer ?
#
loop_
_entity_poly.entity_id
_entity_poly.type
_entity_poly.pdbx_seq_one_letter_code
_entity_poly.pdbx_strand_id
1 'polypeptide(L)'
;MQILSVTLTNFKTHQDRQFDFQPGTNAICGENGAGKTSILEAIAWVLFNYQGSYKKEDLIRNGASSAQARVAFISNRDSRTYEVQRSTLNGYTLFDPQLNERLPYTRTKDEVLPWLRQHLGVAPGIDLGQLFANTIGVPQGTFTADFLLSTEKRKPIFDTILKVEEYRATYQQSNSLRKYAEAQVQRLKHLIAQYEETLQGWSELQNRQQQLQMEITQAETQLAGLEEKSHQLAQHRQVMMEKAEQVQTARNQQQALISQMEAQQQRQQQIEKSLAKAQQAAEIAKGSTVPMPGLLRPRAKLQL
;
A
#
# COMPACT_ATOMS: atom_id res chain seq x y z
N MET A 1 -13.32 46.88 14.63
CA MET A 1 -13.13 47.97 13.66
C MET A 1 -13.52 49.21 14.40
N GLN A 2 -12.66 50.23 14.40
CA GLN A 2 -12.99 51.52 14.99
C GLN A 2 -12.76 52.61 13.95
N ILE A 3 -13.81 53.37 13.61
CA ILE A 3 -13.69 54.52 12.70
C ILE A 3 -13.16 55.70 13.51
N LEU A 4 -12.14 56.37 12.97
CA LEU A 4 -11.47 57.51 13.59
C LEU A 4 -11.93 58.82 12.99
N SER A 5 -12.03 58.90 11.67
CA SER A 5 -12.49 60.11 10.99
C SER A 5 -13.11 59.83 9.63
N VAL A 6 -13.95 60.75 9.18
CA VAL A 6 -14.52 60.79 7.83
C VAL A 6 -14.33 62.18 7.26
N THR A 7 -13.66 62.28 6.12
CA THR A 7 -13.49 63.53 5.36
C THR A 7 -14.28 63.44 4.06
N LEU A 8 -15.11 64.45 3.81
CA LEU A 8 -16.02 64.55 2.67
C LEU A 8 -15.66 65.76 1.83
N THR A 9 -15.37 65.54 0.55
CA THR A 9 -15.06 66.60 -0.40
C THR A 9 -16.02 66.50 -1.59
N ASN A 10 -16.82 67.55 -1.80
CA ASN A 10 -17.89 67.65 -2.79
C ASN A 10 -18.87 66.46 -2.76
N PHE A 11 -19.14 65.95 -1.56
CA PHE A 11 -19.98 64.78 -1.33
C PHE A 11 -21.37 65.22 -0.83
N LYS A 12 -22.38 65.08 -1.68
CA LYS A 12 -23.76 65.54 -1.43
C LYS A 12 -23.80 67.00 -0.97
N THR A 13 -24.25 67.27 0.25
CA THR A 13 -24.36 68.63 0.80
C THR A 13 -23.06 69.16 1.40
N HIS A 14 -22.00 68.35 1.50
CA HIS A 14 -20.70 68.74 2.07
C HIS A 14 -19.71 69.13 0.97
N GLN A 15 -19.16 70.35 1.06
CA GLN A 15 -18.15 70.83 0.11
C GLN A 15 -16.74 70.38 0.49
N ASP A 16 -16.34 70.63 1.73
CA ASP A 16 -15.10 70.11 2.30
C ASP A 16 -15.27 70.08 3.83
N ARG A 17 -15.36 68.88 4.40
CA ARG A 17 -15.65 68.73 5.82
C ARG A 17 -15.08 67.44 6.39
N GLN A 18 -14.43 67.55 7.54
CA GLN A 18 -13.93 66.42 8.31
C GLN A 18 -14.77 66.26 9.58
N PHE A 19 -15.03 65.00 9.94
CA PHE A 19 -15.70 64.58 11.16
C PHE A 19 -14.81 63.58 11.89
N ASP A 20 -14.39 63.92 13.09
CA ASP A 20 -13.60 63.05 13.94
C ASP A 20 -14.50 62.33 14.96
N PHE A 21 -14.28 61.03 15.11
CA PHE A 21 -15.03 60.16 16.00
C PHE A 21 -14.20 59.85 17.24
N GLN A 22 -14.89 59.81 18.38
CA GLN A 22 -14.29 59.40 19.65
C GLN A 22 -14.61 57.93 19.95
N PRO A 23 -13.80 57.26 20.78
CA PRO A 23 -14.17 55.95 21.32
C PRO A 23 -15.53 56.01 22.04
N GLY A 24 -16.36 54.99 21.87
CA GLY A 24 -17.68 54.90 22.50
C GLY A 24 -18.82 55.42 21.61
N THR A 25 -19.85 56.02 22.23
CA THR A 25 -21.06 56.45 21.53
C THR A 25 -20.92 57.87 21.00
N ASN A 26 -21.06 58.03 19.68
CA ASN A 26 -21.02 59.33 19.01
C ASN A 26 -22.44 59.69 18.53
N ALA A 27 -22.95 60.85 18.94
CA ALA A 27 -24.24 61.37 18.49
C ALA A 27 -24.05 62.41 17.37
N ILE A 28 -24.61 62.15 16.19
CA ILE A 28 -24.59 63.10 15.07
C ILE A 28 -25.90 63.89 15.08
N CYS A 29 -25.83 65.14 15.53
CA CYS A 29 -26.99 66.03 15.66
C CYS A 29 -26.97 67.16 14.61
N GLY A 30 -28.16 67.65 14.27
CA GLY A 30 -28.34 68.72 13.28
C GLY A 30 -29.76 68.72 12.73
N GLU A 31 -30.08 69.69 11.88
CA GLU A 31 -31.40 69.81 11.25
C GLU A 31 -31.64 68.71 10.20
N ASN A 32 -32.90 68.48 9.84
CA ASN A 32 -33.23 67.61 8.72
C ASN A 32 -32.68 68.23 7.43
N GLY A 33 -32.02 67.42 6.60
CA GLY A 33 -31.32 67.92 5.40
C GLY A 33 -29.91 68.45 5.64
N ALA A 34 -29.42 68.54 6.88
CA ALA A 34 -28.06 69.00 7.18
C ALA A 34 -26.92 68.05 6.73
N GLY A 35 -27.25 66.92 6.08
CA GLY A 35 -26.27 65.96 5.58
C GLY A 35 -25.77 64.95 6.63
N LYS A 36 -26.50 64.74 7.73
CA LYS A 36 -26.17 63.74 8.77
C LYS A 36 -26.06 62.33 8.17
N THR A 37 -27.06 61.93 7.39
CA THR A 37 -27.10 60.63 6.69
C THR A 37 -25.94 60.49 5.71
N SER A 38 -25.49 61.59 5.11
CA SER A 38 -24.37 61.58 4.15
C SER A 38 -23.04 61.15 4.77
N ILE A 39 -22.86 61.34 6.09
CA ILE A 39 -21.68 60.86 6.81
C ILE A 39 -21.68 59.32 6.86
N LEU A 40 -22.81 58.73 7.22
CA LEU A 40 -22.97 57.26 7.26
C LEU A 40 -22.90 56.65 5.87
N GLU A 41 -23.51 57.29 4.87
CA GLU A 41 -23.46 56.83 3.47
C GLU A 41 -22.05 56.88 2.90
N ALA A 42 -21.24 57.87 3.28
CA ALA A 42 -19.83 57.92 2.89
C ALA A 42 -19.02 56.77 3.48
N ILE A 43 -19.23 56.45 4.77
CA ILE A 43 -18.62 55.28 5.40
C ILE A 43 -19.03 53.99 4.67
N ALA A 44 -20.32 53.84 4.38
CA ALA A 44 -20.89 52.71 3.65
C ALA A 44 -20.24 52.54 2.27
N TRP A 45 -20.13 53.67 1.55
CA TRP A 45 -19.59 53.72 0.21
C TRP A 45 -18.09 53.42 0.16
N VAL A 46 -17.32 53.91 1.14
CA VAL A 46 -15.87 53.74 1.18
C VAL A 46 -15.47 52.38 1.75
N LEU A 47 -15.95 51.99 2.93
CA LEU A 47 -15.45 50.77 3.58
C LEU A 47 -16.18 49.51 3.13
N PHE A 48 -17.46 49.62 2.78
CA PHE A 48 -18.31 48.46 2.52
C PHE A 48 -18.68 48.29 1.05
N ASN A 49 -18.25 49.22 0.19
CA ASN A 49 -18.68 49.30 -1.20
C ASN A 49 -20.20 49.24 -1.36
N TYR A 50 -20.93 49.73 -0.36
CA TYR A 50 -22.38 49.79 -0.39
C TYR A 50 -22.81 50.95 -1.29
N GLN A 51 -23.66 50.66 -2.27
CA GLN A 51 -24.13 51.64 -3.25
C GLN A 51 -25.59 52.05 -3.02
N GLY A 52 -26.27 51.47 -2.02
CA GLY A 52 -27.67 51.77 -1.72
C GLY A 52 -28.56 51.74 -2.96
N SER A 53 -29.55 52.62 -2.99
CA SER A 53 -30.42 52.88 -4.17
C SER A 53 -30.00 54.12 -4.97
N TYR A 54 -28.87 54.74 -4.65
CA TYR A 54 -28.41 55.98 -5.27
C TYR A 54 -27.38 55.70 -6.36
N LYS A 55 -27.39 56.52 -7.42
CA LYS A 55 -26.39 56.46 -8.48
C LYS A 55 -25.12 57.20 -8.07
N LYS A 56 -24.04 57.03 -8.84
CA LYS A 56 -22.76 57.73 -8.57
C LYS A 56 -22.92 59.24 -8.65
N GLU A 57 -23.78 59.71 -9.54
CA GLU A 57 -24.04 61.14 -9.77
C GLU A 57 -24.72 61.77 -8.56
N ASP A 58 -25.56 61.02 -7.85
CA ASP A 58 -26.28 61.47 -6.65
C ASP A 58 -25.35 61.72 -5.45
N LEU A 59 -24.11 61.23 -5.51
CA LEU A 59 -23.08 61.49 -4.52
C LEU A 59 -22.36 62.82 -4.76
N ILE A 60 -22.40 63.33 -6.00
CA ILE A 60 -21.66 64.53 -6.40
C ILE A 60 -22.48 65.76 -6.03
N ARG A 61 -21.84 66.68 -5.30
CA ARG A 61 -22.44 67.99 -4.99
C ARG A 61 -22.76 68.74 -6.30
N ASN A 62 -23.92 69.38 -6.37
CA ASN A 62 -24.30 70.24 -7.48
C ASN A 62 -23.22 71.31 -7.76
N GLY A 63 -22.75 71.36 -9.01
CA GLY A 63 -21.68 72.28 -9.43
C GLY A 63 -20.25 71.75 -9.30
N ALA A 64 -20.05 70.54 -8.77
CA ALA A 64 -18.75 69.87 -8.74
C ALA A 64 -18.62 68.82 -9.85
N SER A 65 -17.39 68.54 -10.28
CA SER A 65 -17.08 67.51 -11.27
C SER A 65 -16.88 66.11 -10.68
N SER A 66 -16.61 66.02 -9.38
CA SER A 66 -16.36 64.75 -8.68
C SER A 66 -16.65 64.86 -7.20
N ALA A 67 -16.85 63.70 -6.56
CA ALA A 67 -16.96 63.56 -5.12
C ALA A 67 -15.87 62.63 -4.59
N GLN A 68 -15.44 62.90 -3.36
CA GLN A 68 -14.43 62.11 -2.66
C GLN A 68 -14.84 61.95 -1.20
N ALA A 69 -14.60 60.75 -0.68
CA ALA A 69 -14.73 60.47 0.74
C ALA A 69 -13.49 59.72 1.20
N ARG A 70 -12.97 60.08 2.37
CA ARG A 70 -11.85 59.44 3.04
C ARG A 70 -12.30 58.99 4.42
N VAL A 71 -11.96 57.76 4.79
CA VAL A 71 -12.29 57.18 6.09
C VAL A 71 -11.03 56.64 6.72
N ALA A 72 -10.68 57.15 7.90
CA ALA A 72 -9.61 56.59 8.72
C ALA A 72 -10.20 55.60 9.73
N PHE A 73 -9.61 54.41 9.85
CA PHE A 73 -10.08 53.39 10.79
C PHE A 73 -8.93 52.55 11.35
N ILE A 74 -9.16 51.93 12.51
CA ILE A 74 -8.27 50.93 13.11
C ILE A 74 -8.71 49.53 12.65
N SER A 75 -7.75 48.83 12.05
CA SER A 75 -7.90 47.46 11.55
C SER A 75 -8.04 46.46 12.69
N ASN A 76 -8.96 45.50 12.53
CA ASN A 76 -9.17 44.39 13.46
C ASN A 76 -8.08 43.32 13.38
N ARG A 77 -7.31 43.29 12.30
CA ARG A 77 -6.33 42.24 12.03
C ARG A 77 -5.01 42.47 12.75
N ASP A 78 -4.56 43.71 12.78
CA ASP A 78 -3.22 44.11 13.20
C ASP A 78 -3.21 45.36 14.10
N SER A 79 -4.39 45.90 14.43
CA SER A 79 -4.56 47.10 15.27
C SER A 79 -3.87 48.35 14.71
N ARG A 80 -3.59 48.39 13.41
CA ARG A 80 -2.97 49.53 12.72
C ARG A 80 -4.03 50.47 12.15
N THR A 81 -3.67 51.74 11.99
CA THR A 81 -4.53 52.74 11.37
C THR A 81 -4.36 52.71 9.86
N TYR A 82 -5.47 52.74 9.14
CA TYR A 82 -5.51 52.85 7.68
C TYR A 82 -6.45 53.95 7.23
N GLU A 83 -6.09 54.61 6.15
CA GLU A 83 -6.93 55.58 5.46
C GLU A 83 -7.39 55.01 4.11
N VAL A 84 -8.71 54.87 3.97
CA VAL A 84 -9.34 54.44 2.73
C VAL A 84 -9.99 55.65 2.10
N GLN A 85 -9.58 55.98 0.89
CA GLN A 85 -10.16 57.06 0.13
C GLN A 85 -10.83 56.50 -1.12
N ARG A 86 -12.03 56.98 -1.41
CA ARG A 86 -12.75 56.67 -2.64
C ARG A 86 -13.16 57.95 -3.35
N SER A 87 -12.88 58.03 -4.64
CA SER A 87 -13.31 59.11 -5.53
C SER A 87 -14.19 58.55 -6.64
N THR A 88 -15.14 59.35 -7.12
CA THR A 88 -15.97 59.00 -8.28
C THR A 88 -15.15 58.89 -9.58
N LEU A 89 -14.03 59.61 -9.69
CA LEU A 89 -13.12 59.60 -10.85
C LEU A 89 -12.02 58.54 -10.72
N ASN A 90 -11.28 58.57 -9.60
CA ASN A 90 -10.01 57.84 -9.47
C ASN A 90 -10.16 56.49 -8.75
N GLY A 91 -11.38 56.09 -8.37
CA GLY A 91 -11.63 54.85 -7.66
C GLY A 91 -11.08 54.87 -6.23
N TYR A 92 -10.47 53.76 -5.80
CA TYR A 92 -9.95 53.56 -4.45
C TYR A 92 -8.49 53.97 -4.31
N THR A 93 -8.13 54.48 -3.14
CA THR A 93 -6.76 54.77 -2.73
C THR A 93 -6.63 54.38 -1.27
N LEU A 94 -5.67 53.51 -0.98
CA LEU A 94 -5.38 53.01 0.36
C LEU A 94 -4.05 53.59 0.84
N PHE A 95 -4.03 54.12 2.05
CA PHE A 95 -2.85 54.75 2.63
C PHE A 95 -2.64 54.24 4.05
N ASP A 96 -1.37 53.96 4.38
CA ASP A 96 -0.91 53.55 5.70
C ASP A 96 -0.13 54.72 6.33
N PRO A 97 -0.73 55.48 7.27
CA PRO A 97 -0.09 56.62 7.90
C PRO A 97 1.15 56.26 8.72
N GLN A 98 1.29 55.02 9.18
CA GLN A 98 2.43 54.60 10.00
C GLN A 98 3.67 54.32 9.16
N LEU A 99 3.49 53.77 7.94
CA LEU A 99 4.57 53.57 6.97
C LEU A 99 4.75 54.75 6.03
N ASN A 100 3.83 55.73 6.07
CA ASN A 100 3.75 56.84 5.14
C ASN A 100 3.74 56.37 3.67
N GLU A 101 3.06 55.26 3.41
CA GLU A 101 3.08 54.58 2.11
C GLU A 101 1.66 54.39 1.57
N ARG A 102 1.53 54.59 0.24
CA ARG A 102 0.31 54.24 -0.49
C ARG A 102 0.37 52.77 -0.88
N LEU A 103 -0.60 51.99 -0.42
CA LEU A 103 -0.68 50.58 -0.77
C LEU A 103 -0.96 50.44 -2.28
N PRO A 104 -0.21 49.60 -3.01
CA PRO A 104 -0.25 49.51 -4.48
C PRO A 104 -1.47 48.72 -5.01
N TYR A 105 -2.60 48.83 -4.34
CA TYR A 105 -3.84 48.18 -4.77
C TYR A 105 -4.62 49.11 -5.71
N THR A 106 -4.88 48.62 -6.92
CA THR A 106 -5.62 49.37 -7.94
C THR A 106 -6.90 48.65 -8.34
N ARG A 107 -6.94 47.32 -8.24
CA ARG A 107 -8.11 46.53 -8.63
C ARG A 107 -9.12 46.48 -7.49
N THR A 108 -10.23 47.20 -7.66
CA THR A 108 -11.26 47.29 -6.62
C THR A 108 -11.78 45.91 -6.21
N LYS A 109 -12.22 45.08 -7.17
CA LYS A 109 -12.87 43.80 -6.87
C LYS A 109 -11.90 42.72 -6.35
N ASP A 110 -10.69 42.68 -6.89
CA ASP A 110 -9.77 41.56 -6.67
C ASP A 110 -8.74 41.84 -5.56
N GLU A 111 -8.43 43.11 -5.29
CA GLU A 111 -7.41 43.50 -4.30
C GLU A 111 -8.02 44.29 -3.15
N VAL A 112 -8.70 45.40 -3.44
CA VAL A 112 -9.20 46.34 -2.42
C VAL A 112 -10.32 45.72 -1.58
N LEU A 113 -11.31 45.07 -2.20
CA LEU A 113 -12.43 44.45 -1.46
C LEU A 113 -11.96 43.29 -0.56
N PRO A 114 -11.13 42.33 -1.04
CA PRO A 114 -10.58 41.30 -0.16
C PRO A 114 -9.72 41.88 0.96
N TRP A 115 -8.91 42.91 0.68
CA TRP A 115 -8.13 43.61 1.69
C TRP A 115 -9.03 44.25 2.76
N LEU A 116 -10.05 45.01 2.34
CA LEU A 116 -11.03 45.61 3.25
C LEU A 116 -11.72 44.55 4.10
N ARG A 117 -12.18 43.43 3.52
CA ARG A 117 -12.79 42.32 4.28
C ARG A 117 -11.87 41.82 5.39
N GLN A 118 -10.59 41.58 5.07
CA GLN A 118 -9.62 41.07 6.05
C GLN A 118 -9.35 42.09 7.17
N HIS A 119 -9.14 43.37 6.84
CA HIS A 119 -8.81 44.40 7.83
C HIS A 119 -10.02 44.85 8.65
N LEU A 120 -11.24 44.70 8.12
CA LEU A 120 -12.49 44.89 8.87
C LEU A 120 -12.80 43.68 9.78
N GLY A 121 -12.16 42.52 9.57
CA GLY A 121 -12.38 41.29 10.34
C GLY A 121 -13.59 40.48 9.87
N VAL A 122 -13.93 40.57 8.57
CA VAL A 122 -15.07 39.89 7.95
C VAL A 122 -14.59 38.60 7.27
N ALA A 123 -15.35 37.52 7.43
CA ALA A 123 -15.03 36.22 6.86
C ALA A 123 -14.99 36.24 5.31
N PRO A 124 -14.10 35.46 4.67
CA PRO A 124 -14.03 35.38 3.21
C PRO A 124 -15.32 34.76 2.66
N GLY A 125 -16.05 35.53 1.83
CA GLY A 125 -17.31 35.10 1.20
C GLY A 125 -18.52 35.95 1.57
N ILE A 126 -18.44 36.74 2.64
CA ILE A 126 -19.51 37.68 3.02
C ILE A 126 -19.42 38.93 2.13
N ASP A 127 -20.55 39.34 1.56
CA ASP A 127 -20.67 40.60 0.85
C ASP A 127 -20.65 41.78 1.85
N LEU A 128 -19.67 42.67 1.72
CA LEU A 128 -19.51 43.82 2.61
C LEU A 128 -20.71 44.77 2.56
N GLY A 129 -21.34 44.93 1.39
CA GLY A 129 -22.49 45.80 1.22
C GLY A 129 -23.72 45.24 1.94
N GLN A 130 -23.94 43.92 1.87
CA GLN A 130 -25.01 43.26 2.63
C GLN A 130 -24.76 43.30 4.13
N LEU A 131 -23.51 43.09 4.58
CA LEU A 131 -23.15 43.21 5.99
C LEU A 131 -23.44 44.61 6.54
N PHE A 132 -23.12 45.65 5.77
CA PHE A 132 -23.43 47.02 6.16
C PHE A 132 -24.93 47.23 6.26
N ALA A 133 -25.70 46.85 5.24
CA ALA A 133 -27.14 47.07 5.20
C ALA A 133 -27.89 46.37 6.35
N ASN A 134 -27.46 45.16 6.71
CA ASN A 134 -28.21 44.29 7.63
C ASN A 134 -27.72 44.37 9.09
N THR A 135 -26.49 44.83 9.33
CA THR A 135 -25.87 44.69 10.67
C THR A 135 -25.21 45.96 11.18
N ILE A 136 -24.54 46.75 10.33
CA ILE A 136 -23.70 47.88 10.79
C ILE A 136 -24.39 49.22 10.59
N GLY A 137 -24.90 49.48 9.39
CA GLY A 137 -25.51 50.73 9.00
C GLY A 137 -26.99 50.57 8.76
N VAL A 138 -27.73 50.21 9.81
CA VAL A 138 -29.18 50.00 9.74
C VAL A 138 -29.85 51.29 9.26
N PRO A 139 -30.43 51.31 8.04
CA PRO A 139 -31.17 52.48 7.59
C PRO A 139 -32.32 52.84 8.55
N GLN A 140 -32.68 54.11 8.60
CA GLN A 140 -33.75 54.57 9.48
C GLN A 140 -35.06 53.83 9.16
N GLY A 141 -35.62 53.12 10.15
CA GLY A 141 -36.88 52.39 10.02
C GLY A 141 -36.78 50.97 9.44
N THR A 142 -35.58 50.47 9.09
CA THR A 142 -35.42 49.12 8.54
C THR A 142 -34.97 48.07 9.57
N PHE A 143 -34.71 48.46 10.82
CA PHE A 143 -34.35 47.51 11.89
C PHE A 143 -35.40 46.40 12.04
N THR A 144 -36.68 46.74 11.90
CA THR A 144 -37.79 45.79 11.96
C THR A 144 -38.09 45.11 10.62
N ALA A 145 -37.59 45.65 9.49
CA ALA A 145 -37.93 45.14 8.17
C ALA A 145 -37.44 43.70 7.98
N ASP A 146 -36.23 43.37 8.44
CA ASP A 146 -35.66 42.03 8.34
C ASP A 146 -36.42 41.00 9.20
N PHE A 147 -37.06 41.44 10.28
CA PHE A 147 -37.93 40.59 11.11
C PHE A 147 -39.31 40.37 10.48
N LEU A 148 -39.74 41.26 9.60
CA LEU A 148 -41.01 41.17 8.85
C LEU A 148 -40.85 40.36 7.54
N LEU A 149 -39.63 39.98 7.15
CA LEU A 149 -39.38 39.12 6.00
C LEU A 149 -39.89 37.69 6.23
N SER A 150 -40.23 37.00 5.13
CA SER A 150 -40.58 35.57 5.17
C SER A 150 -39.38 34.72 5.62
N THR A 151 -39.66 33.55 6.20
CA THR A 151 -38.65 32.62 6.73
C THR A 151 -37.54 32.30 5.72
N GLU A 152 -37.89 32.17 4.43
CA GLU A 152 -36.95 31.88 3.35
C GLU A 152 -35.95 33.02 3.11
N LYS A 153 -36.39 34.28 3.13
CA LYS A 153 -35.52 35.45 2.94
C LYS A 153 -34.76 35.81 4.21
N ARG A 154 -35.34 35.53 5.37
CA ARG A 154 -34.76 35.81 6.68
C ARG A 154 -33.60 34.88 7.01
N LYS A 155 -33.71 33.58 6.73
CA LYS A 155 -32.66 32.57 7.01
C LYS A 155 -31.26 32.99 6.56
N PRO A 156 -31.00 33.32 5.27
CA PRO A 156 -29.65 33.64 4.83
C PRO A 156 -29.06 34.89 5.51
N ILE A 157 -29.88 35.88 5.85
CA ILE A 157 -29.45 37.09 6.56
C ILE A 157 -28.95 36.73 7.96
N PHE A 158 -29.76 35.98 8.72
CA PHE A 158 -29.41 35.59 10.08
C PHE A 158 -28.33 34.51 10.13
N ASP A 159 -28.31 33.56 9.19
CA ASP A 159 -27.28 32.52 9.10
C ASP A 159 -25.90 33.14 8.85
N THR A 160 -25.83 34.23 8.07
CA THR A 160 -24.60 35.01 7.86
C THR A 160 -24.16 35.74 9.13
N ILE A 161 -25.09 36.37 9.85
CA ILE A 161 -24.80 37.09 11.11
C ILE A 161 -24.34 36.11 12.20
N LEU A 162 -25.01 34.97 12.31
CA LEU A 162 -24.74 33.92 13.30
C LEU A 162 -23.58 32.99 12.89
N LYS A 163 -23.00 33.19 11.70
CA LYS A 163 -21.91 32.37 11.13
C LYS A 163 -22.23 30.88 11.06
N VAL A 164 -23.49 30.51 10.82
CA VAL A 164 -23.94 29.11 10.76
C VAL A 164 -23.31 28.37 9.58
N GLU A 165 -22.94 29.11 8.51
CA GLU A 165 -22.28 28.55 7.33
C GLU A 165 -20.92 27.91 7.63
N GLU A 166 -20.15 28.46 8.58
CA GLU A 166 -18.86 27.87 8.99
C GLU A 166 -19.05 26.48 9.65
N TYR A 167 -20.08 26.35 10.49
CA TYR A 167 -20.46 25.08 11.09
C TYR A 167 -20.99 24.09 10.05
N ARG A 168 -21.80 24.55 9.09
CA ARG A 168 -22.33 23.73 8.01
C ARG A 168 -21.20 23.18 7.13
N ALA A 169 -20.22 24.02 6.76
CA ALA A 169 -19.06 23.62 5.98
C ALA A 169 -18.21 22.58 6.74
N THR A 170 -17.97 22.81 8.02
CA THR A 170 -17.22 21.89 8.89
C THR A 170 -17.94 20.54 9.01
N TYR A 171 -19.26 20.55 9.19
CA TYR A 171 -20.07 19.32 9.22
C TYR A 171 -19.99 18.54 7.90
N GLN A 172 -20.08 19.22 6.76
CA GLN A 172 -19.96 18.58 5.44
C GLN A 172 -18.59 17.93 5.23
N GLN A 173 -17.51 18.63 5.60
CA GLN A 173 -16.15 18.08 5.55
C GLN A 173 -15.96 16.90 6.53
N SER A 174 -16.52 16.98 7.73
CA SER A 174 -16.49 15.84 8.66
C SER A 174 -17.25 14.63 8.13
N ASN A 175 -18.33 14.84 7.37
CA ASN A 175 -19.13 13.76 6.82
C ASN A 175 -18.41 13.01 5.69
N SER A 176 -17.56 13.69 4.90
CA SER A 176 -16.72 13.01 3.91
C SER A 176 -15.66 12.12 4.58
N LEU A 177 -15.05 12.60 5.67
CA LEU A 177 -14.12 11.82 6.48
C LEU A 177 -14.80 10.58 7.07
N ARG A 178 -16.02 10.72 7.61
CA ARG A 178 -16.82 9.60 8.11
C ARG A 178 -17.07 8.55 7.04
N LYS A 179 -17.52 8.98 5.84
CA LYS A 179 -17.76 8.06 4.71
C LYS A 179 -16.49 7.32 4.29
N TYR A 180 -15.35 8.00 4.27
CA TYR A 180 -14.07 7.37 3.97
C TYR A 180 -13.71 6.30 5.01
N ALA A 181 -13.84 6.62 6.31
CA ALA A 181 -13.57 5.67 7.39
C ALA A 181 -14.51 4.44 7.31
N GLU A 182 -15.81 4.65 7.07
CA GLU A 182 -16.78 3.57 6.87
C GLU A 182 -16.40 2.66 5.69
N ALA A 183 -15.97 3.24 4.57
CA ALA A 183 -15.52 2.46 3.41
C ALA A 183 -14.27 1.62 3.71
N GLN A 184 -13.30 2.15 4.46
CA GLN A 184 -12.11 1.37 4.87
C GLN A 184 -12.48 0.21 5.80
N VAL A 185 -13.37 0.44 6.76
CA VAL A 185 -13.84 -0.62 7.66
C VAL A 185 -14.52 -1.74 6.87
N GLN A 186 -15.38 -1.40 5.89
CA GLN A 186 -16.04 -2.41 5.05
C GLN A 186 -15.03 -3.19 4.20
N ARG A 187 -14.05 -2.50 3.60
CA ARG A 187 -12.98 -3.16 2.84
C ARG A 187 -12.18 -4.13 3.69
N LEU A 188 -11.78 -3.72 4.90
CA LEU A 188 -11.02 -4.58 5.82
C LEU A 188 -11.84 -5.79 6.25
N LYS A 189 -13.15 -5.61 6.52
CA LYS A 189 -14.05 -6.75 6.82
C LYS A 189 -14.11 -7.75 5.67
N HIS A 190 -14.21 -7.29 4.42
CA HIS A 190 -14.17 -8.18 3.26
C HIS A 190 -12.83 -8.92 3.12
N LEU A 191 -11.69 -8.23 3.32
CA LEU A 191 -10.38 -8.86 3.29
C LEU A 191 -10.22 -9.92 4.38
N ILE A 192 -10.66 -9.64 5.59
CA ILE A 192 -10.63 -10.61 6.70
C ILE A 192 -11.47 -11.84 6.34
N ALA A 193 -12.70 -11.65 5.86
CA ALA A 193 -13.56 -12.77 5.44
C ALA A 193 -12.92 -13.62 4.33
N GLN A 194 -12.29 -12.98 3.35
CA GLN A 194 -11.58 -13.66 2.27
C GLN A 194 -10.39 -14.47 2.80
N TYR A 195 -9.61 -13.91 3.74
CA TYR A 195 -8.50 -14.63 4.36
C TYR A 195 -8.98 -15.80 5.21
N GLU A 196 -10.04 -15.61 5.99
CA GLU A 196 -10.67 -16.69 6.77
C GLU A 196 -11.14 -17.84 5.88
N GLU A 197 -11.76 -17.54 4.74
CA GLU A 197 -12.17 -18.54 3.74
C GLU A 197 -10.97 -19.29 3.16
N THR A 198 -9.87 -18.60 2.82
CA THR A 198 -8.65 -19.28 2.36
C THR A 198 -7.97 -20.13 3.44
N LEU A 199 -8.13 -19.76 4.72
CA LEU A 199 -7.53 -20.46 5.86
C LEU A 199 -8.34 -21.68 6.31
N GLN A 200 -9.63 -21.79 5.95
CA GLN A 200 -10.48 -22.93 6.34
C GLN A 200 -9.90 -24.30 5.92
N GLY A 201 -9.16 -24.37 4.81
CA GLY A 201 -8.52 -25.60 4.33
C GLY A 201 -7.11 -25.86 4.88
N TRP A 202 -6.52 -24.91 5.61
CA TRP A 202 -5.12 -25.01 6.04
C TRP A 202 -4.88 -26.15 7.02
N SER A 203 -5.80 -26.36 7.98
CA SER A 203 -5.71 -27.46 8.95
C SER A 203 -5.80 -28.83 8.29
N GLU A 204 -6.64 -28.99 7.26
CA GLU A 204 -6.76 -30.24 6.52
C GLU A 204 -5.49 -30.54 5.71
N LEU A 205 -4.94 -29.53 5.02
CA LEU A 205 -3.66 -29.66 4.32
C LEU A 205 -2.50 -29.99 5.26
N GLN A 206 -2.46 -29.37 6.44
CA GLN A 206 -1.45 -29.64 7.46
C GLN A 206 -1.56 -31.08 7.99
N ASN A 207 -2.78 -31.56 8.25
CA ASN A 207 -3.02 -32.95 8.65
C ASN A 207 -2.64 -33.93 7.52
N ARG A 208 -2.98 -33.61 6.26
CA ARG A 208 -2.61 -34.42 5.10
C ARG A 208 -1.10 -34.50 4.92
N GLN A 209 -0.40 -33.39 5.09
CA GLN A 209 1.07 -33.35 5.06
C GLN A 209 1.65 -34.25 6.15
N GLN A 210 1.15 -34.17 7.39
CA GLN A 210 1.62 -35.03 8.48
C GLN A 210 1.37 -36.51 8.21
N GLN A 211 0.20 -36.87 7.66
CA GLN A 211 -0.11 -38.26 7.28
C GLN A 211 0.82 -38.77 6.17
N LEU A 212 0.99 -38.00 5.10
CA LEU A 212 1.91 -38.36 4.01
C LEU A 212 3.35 -38.49 4.50
N GLN A 213 3.78 -37.62 5.42
CA GLN A 213 5.11 -37.72 6.01
C GLN A 213 5.28 -39.02 6.79
N MET A 214 4.26 -39.44 7.57
CA MET A 214 4.28 -40.72 8.27
C MET A 214 4.32 -41.90 7.30
N GLU A 215 3.50 -41.88 6.25
CA GLU A 215 3.49 -42.91 5.20
C GLU A 215 4.86 -43.03 4.49
N ILE A 216 5.49 -41.90 4.16
CA ILE A 216 6.84 -41.88 3.56
C ILE A 216 7.85 -42.51 4.51
N THR A 217 7.89 -42.11 5.79
CA THR A 217 8.81 -42.74 6.75
C THR A 217 8.56 -44.23 6.94
N GLN A 218 7.29 -44.67 6.91
CA GLN A 218 6.97 -46.11 6.96
C GLN A 218 7.47 -46.83 5.69
N ALA A 219 7.25 -46.28 4.51
CA ALA A 219 7.73 -46.85 3.27
C ALA A 219 9.26 -46.93 3.21
N GLU A 220 9.97 -45.88 3.68
CA GLU A 220 11.43 -45.86 3.77
C GLU A 220 11.97 -46.95 4.71
N THR A 221 11.35 -47.12 5.89
CA THR A 221 11.75 -48.21 6.80
C THR A 221 11.48 -49.61 6.23
N GLN A 222 10.39 -49.79 5.51
CA GLN A 222 10.11 -51.06 4.81
C GLN A 222 11.10 -51.32 3.68
N LEU A 223 11.46 -50.29 2.91
CA LEU A 223 12.43 -50.38 1.82
C LEU A 223 13.80 -50.79 2.36
N ALA A 224 14.28 -50.12 3.41
CA ALA A 224 15.54 -50.48 4.08
C ALA A 224 15.55 -51.93 4.57
N GLY A 225 14.44 -52.39 5.17
CA GLY A 225 14.31 -53.78 5.60
C GLY A 225 14.29 -54.80 4.45
N LEU A 226 13.72 -54.44 3.29
CA LEU A 226 13.73 -55.28 2.09
C LEU A 226 15.10 -55.30 1.41
N GLU A 227 15.80 -54.17 1.37
CA GLU A 227 17.17 -54.07 0.87
C GLU A 227 18.12 -54.95 1.69
N GLU A 228 18.00 -54.93 3.02
CA GLU A 228 18.81 -55.78 3.89
C GLU A 228 18.52 -57.27 3.70
N LYS A 229 17.23 -57.65 3.57
CA LYS A 229 16.85 -59.03 3.23
C LYS A 229 17.37 -59.46 1.86
N SER A 230 17.31 -58.58 0.86
CA SER A 230 17.86 -58.83 -0.48
C SER A 230 19.36 -59.04 -0.43
N HIS A 231 20.07 -58.24 0.36
CA HIS A 231 21.52 -58.39 0.56
C HIS A 231 21.87 -59.72 1.25
N GLN A 232 21.13 -60.09 2.30
CA GLN A 232 21.30 -61.39 2.97
C GLN A 232 21.03 -62.57 2.04
N LEU A 233 19.95 -62.53 1.26
CA LEU A 233 19.64 -63.57 0.27
C LEU A 233 20.69 -63.66 -0.83
N ALA A 234 21.23 -62.53 -1.29
CA ALA A 234 22.31 -62.50 -2.27
C ALA A 234 23.59 -63.16 -1.73
N GLN A 235 23.98 -62.86 -0.48
CA GLN A 235 25.10 -63.53 0.20
C GLN A 235 24.84 -65.04 0.34
N HIS A 236 23.64 -65.42 0.78
CA HIS A 236 23.28 -66.83 0.94
C HIS A 236 23.32 -67.59 -0.39
N ARG A 237 22.84 -66.98 -1.48
CA ARG A 237 22.92 -67.54 -2.83
C ARG A 237 24.37 -67.73 -3.27
N GLN A 238 25.26 -66.79 -2.96
CA GLN A 238 26.67 -66.90 -3.32
C GLN A 238 27.36 -68.06 -2.58
N VAL A 239 27.12 -68.21 -1.28
CA VAL A 239 27.60 -69.37 -0.50
C VAL A 239 27.04 -70.69 -1.05
N MET A 240 25.77 -70.72 -1.45
CA MET A 240 25.16 -71.91 -2.05
C MET A 240 25.76 -72.24 -3.42
N MET A 241 26.10 -71.24 -4.24
CA MET A 241 26.82 -71.43 -5.50
C MET A 241 28.22 -72.02 -5.27
N GLU A 242 28.98 -71.48 -4.32
CA GLU A 242 30.30 -72.02 -3.96
C GLU A 242 30.22 -73.48 -3.50
N LYS A 243 29.24 -73.81 -2.65
CA LYS A 243 28.99 -75.19 -2.22
C LYS A 243 28.58 -76.09 -3.39
N ALA A 244 27.75 -75.62 -4.31
CA ALA A 244 27.35 -76.38 -5.48
C ALA A 244 28.55 -76.68 -6.40
N GLU A 245 29.46 -75.72 -6.57
CA GLU A 245 30.70 -75.89 -7.33
C GLU A 245 31.65 -76.89 -6.64
N GLN A 246 31.79 -76.82 -5.31
CA GLN A 246 32.53 -77.82 -4.52
C GLN A 246 31.95 -79.23 -4.66
N VAL A 247 30.62 -79.37 -4.65
CA VAL A 247 29.96 -80.67 -4.86
C VAL A 247 30.19 -81.17 -6.29
N GLN A 248 30.15 -80.28 -7.29
CA GLN A 248 30.38 -80.66 -8.68
C GLN A 248 31.84 -81.11 -8.91
N THR A 249 32.81 -80.40 -8.36
CA THR A 249 34.22 -80.78 -8.42
C THR A 249 34.49 -82.09 -7.69
N ALA A 250 33.92 -82.30 -6.50
CA ALA A 250 33.99 -83.56 -5.77
C ALA A 250 33.36 -84.73 -6.54
N ARG A 251 32.20 -84.52 -7.19
CA ARG A 251 31.59 -85.52 -8.08
C ARG A 251 32.48 -85.85 -9.27
N ASN A 252 33.08 -84.85 -9.92
CA ASN A 252 33.99 -85.08 -11.04
C ASN A 252 35.24 -85.88 -10.59
N GLN A 253 35.80 -85.57 -9.42
CA GLN A 253 36.90 -86.33 -8.83
C GLN A 253 36.50 -87.77 -8.50
N GLN A 254 35.33 -87.97 -7.91
CA GLN A 254 34.78 -89.30 -7.63
C GLN A 254 34.64 -90.11 -8.92
N GLN A 255 34.09 -89.52 -9.99
CA GLN A 255 33.91 -90.20 -11.26
C GLN A 255 35.25 -90.51 -11.95
N ALA A 256 36.25 -89.62 -11.83
CA ALA A 256 37.61 -89.91 -12.28
C ALA A 256 38.23 -91.08 -11.51
N LEU A 257 38.10 -91.12 -10.17
CA LEU A 257 38.56 -92.23 -9.34
C LEU A 257 37.88 -93.55 -9.70
N ILE A 258 36.57 -93.54 -9.93
CA ILE A 258 35.82 -94.73 -10.39
C ILE A 258 36.39 -95.23 -11.72
N SER A 259 36.60 -94.34 -12.70
CA SER A 259 37.18 -94.74 -13.99
C SER A 259 38.61 -95.29 -13.87
N GLN A 260 39.42 -94.75 -12.94
CA GLN A 260 40.76 -95.27 -12.65
C GLN A 260 40.70 -96.65 -11.98
N MET A 261 39.78 -96.85 -11.04
CA MET A 261 39.54 -98.15 -10.42
C MET A 261 39.12 -99.19 -11.46
N GLU A 262 38.17 -98.87 -12.34
CA GLU A 262 37.74 -99.74 -13.44
C GLU A 262 38.90 -100.08 -14.38
N ALA A 263 39.72 -99.10 -14.75
CA ALA A 263 40.91 -99.31 -15.58
C ALA A 263 41.97 -100.19 -14.89
N GLN A 264 42.20 -100.00 -13.57
CA GLN A 264 43.09 -100.86 -12.80
C GLN A 264 42.54 -102.28 -12.67
N GLN A 265 41.24 -102.45 -12.46
CA GLN A 265 40.59 -103.75 -12.37
C GLN A 265 40.65 -104.49 -13.72
N GLN A 266 40.47 -103.79 -14.84
CA GLN A 266 40.69 -104.37 -16.17
C GLN A 266 42.15 -104.76 -16.40
N ARG A 267 43.13 -103.93 -15.98
CA ARG A 267 44.55 -104.31 -16.03
C ARG A 267 44.84 -105.54 -15.18
N GLN A 268 44.27 -105.61 -13.98
CA GLN A 268 44.43 -106.76 -13.10
C GLN A 268 43.87 -108.03 -13.74
N GLN A 269 42.68 -107.97 -14.34
CA GLN A 269 42.12 -109.10 -15.10
C GLN A 269 42.96 -109.47 -16.33
N GLN A 270 43.57 -108.50 -17.03
CA GLN A 270 44.49 -108.78 -18.14
C GLN A 270 45.78 -109.44 -17.67
N ILE A 271 46.34 -109.00 -16.53
CA ILE A 271 47.51 -109.60 -15.90
C ILE A 271 47.18 -111.01 -15.39
N GLU A 272 46.02 -111.23 -14.79
CA GLU A 272 45.57 -112.58 -14.39
C GLU A 272 45.41 -113.50 -15.60
N LYS A 273 44.82 -113.01 -16.70
CA LYS A 273 44.73 -113.76 -17.96
C LYS A 273 46.10 -114.03 -18.58
N SER A 274 47.05 -113.09 -18.52
CA SER A 274 48.40 -113.30 -19.04
C SER A 274 49.20 -114.25 -18.15
N LEU A 275 49.00 -114.21 -16.84
CA LEU A 275 49.58 -115.12 -15.87
C LEU A 275 49.02 -116.54 -16.06
N ALA A 276 47.71 -116.69 -16.27
CA ALA A 276 47.08 -117.96 -16.61
C ALA A 276 47.60 -118.51 -17.95
N LYS A 277 47.78 -117.67 -18.98
CA LYS A 277 48.41 -118.06 -20.25
C LYS A 277 49.88 -118.44 -20.08
N ALA A 278 50.63 -117.72 -19.24
CA ALA A 278 52.03 -118.04 -18.93
C ALA A 278 52.15 -119.34 -18.13
N GLN A 279 51.20 -119.63 -17.22
CA GLN A 279 51.11 -120.90 -16.50
C GLN A 279 50.74 -122.05 -17.45
N GLN A 280 49.80 -121.86 -18.37
CA GLN A 280 49.50 -122.84 -19.43
C GLN A 280 50.72 -123.06 -20.36
N ALA A 281 51.44 -122.00 -20.75
CA ALA A 281 52.66 -122.13 -21.54
C ALA A 281 53.78 -122.84 -20.75
N ALA A 282 53.86 -122.64 -19.43
CA ALA A 282 54.80 -123.34 -18.55
C ALA A 282 54.42 -124.82 -18.34
N GLU A 283 53.12 -125.17 -18.34
CA GLU A 283 52.67 -126.56 -18.35
C GLU A 283 52.94 -127.25 -19.70
N ILE A 284 52.72 -126.55 -20.82
CA ILE A 284 53.06 -127.05 -22.16
C ILE A 284 54.59 -127.23 -22.31
N ALA A 285 55.40 -126.33 -21.74
CA ALA A 285 56.86 -126.44 -21.74
C ALA A 285 57.39 -127.53 -20.80
N LYS A 286 56.66 -127.90 -19.74
CA LYS A 286 56.99 -129.03 -18.85
C LYS A 286 56.51 -130.39 -19.38
N GLY A 287 55.56 -130.42 -20.31
CA GLY A 287 55.04 -131.64 -20.93
C GLY A 287 55.74 -132.07 -22.23
N SER A 288 56.71 -131.30 -22.73
CA SER A 288 57.41 -131.59 -24.00
C SER A 288 58.92 -131.39 -23.85
N THR A 289 59.53 -132.24 -23.03
CA THR A 289 60.98 -132.45 -22.99
C THR A 289 61.32 -133.79 -23.62
N VAL A 290 62.13 -133.75 -24.70
CA VAL A 290 63.09 -134.75 -25.25
C VAL A 290 63.06 -134.71 -26.79
N PRO A 291 64.21 -134.65 -27.53
CA PRO A 291 65.50 -133.99 -27.32
C PRO A 291 66.02 -133.20 -28.57
N MET A 292 67.07 -132.37 -28.38
CA MET A 292 68.16 -131.90 -29.31
C MET A 292 68.08 -132.16 -30.84
N PRO A 293 68.58 -131.26 -31.73
CA PRO A 293 69.94 -130.69 -31.64
C PRO A 293 70.16 -129.23 -32.13
N GLY A 294 71.15 -128.57 -31.50
CA GLY A 294 72.15 -127.71 -32.14
C GLY A 294 71.74 -126.39 -32.81
N LEU A 295 72.15 -125.25 -32.23
CA LEU A 295 72.85 -124.14 -32.92
C LEU A 295 73.15 -122.96 -31.95
N LEU A 296 74.45 -122.77 -31.69
CA LEU A 296 75.24 -121.53 -31.66
C LEU A 296 74.84 -120.31 -30.77
N ARG A 297 75.72 -120.11 -29.76
CA ARG A 297 76.39 -118.87 -29.30
C ARG A 297 75.59 -117.77 -28.57
N PRO A 298 75.93 -117.45 -27.30
CA PRO A 298 75.53 -116.19 -26.68
C PRO A 298 76.49 -115.08 -27.11
N ARG A 299 75.96 -114.03 -27.75
CA ARG A 299 76.65 -112.75 -27.88
C ARG A 299 76.00 -111.75 -26.92
N ALA A 300 76.85 -111.24 -26.04
CA ALA A 300 76.60 -110.16 -25.12
C ALA A 300 75.91 -108.95 -25.76
N LYS A 301 75.04 -108.28 -25.00
CA LYS A 301 75.24 -106.89 -24.57
C LYS A 301 74.15 -106.47 -23.58
N LEU A 302 74.58 -106.26 -22.32
CA LEU A 302 74.07 -105.17 -21.50
C LEU A 302 74.39 -103.85 -22.22
N GLN A 303 73.43 -102.93 -22.26
CA GLN A 303 73.65 -101.50 -21.96
C GLN A 303 72.31 -100.74 -21.92
N LEU A 304 72.07 -100.11 -20.75
CA LEU A 304 71.30 -98.89 -20.45
C LEU A 304 69.77 -98.92 -20.63
#